data_AF-A0A955X565-F1
#
_entry.id   AF-A0A955X565-F1
#
_cell.length_a   1.000
_cell.length_b   1.000
_cell.length_c   1.000
_cell.angle_alpha   90.00
_cell.angle_beta   90.00
_cell.angle_gamma   90.00
#
_symmetry.space_group_name_H-M   'P 1'
#
loop_
_entity.id
_entity.type
_entity.pdbx_description
1 polymer ?
#
loop_
_entity_poly.entity_id
_entity_poly.type
_entity_poly.pdbx_seq_one_letter_code
_entity_poly.pdbx_strand_id
1 'polypeptide(L)'
;MPGPERLLFHPPTGRGPLAGRCLVLWHGAGGDVDQVHLVAVADAVAAAGGHGVRARFGYRMAGRRAPERMPALMAHARETLAEVRAKLGEASLFLGGRSMGGRVASMLAADGEPTAGLVFLAYPLHPAKQESKLRDAHLYGLEVPMLFLQGTKDALARQAILQPVLDRLGPRATCVWYEGADHSQTRVAPERVAADVVGWLTSRS
;
A
#
# COMPACT_ATOMS: atom_id res chain seq x y z
N MET A 1 -20.03 10.13 -8.44
CA MET A 1 -19.62 8.76 -8.07
C MET A 1 -18.53 8.35 -9.04
N PRO A 2 -17.30 8.11 -8.59
CA PRO A 2 -16.24 7.60 -9.47
C PRO A 2 -16.71 6.27 -10.09
N GLY A 3 -16.49 6.13 -11.39
CA GLY A 3 -17.10 5.11 -12.25
C GLY A 3 -16.74 3.66 -11.88
N PRO A 4 -17.20 2.66 -12.65
CA PRO A 4 -16.95 1.24 -12.41
C PRO A 4 -15.49 0.82 -12.67
N GLU A 5 -14.61 1.76 -13.03
CA GLU A 5 -13.24 1.51 -13.42
C GLU A 5 -12.47 0.80 -12.31
N ARG A 6 -11.83 -0.31 -12.71
CA ARG A 6 -11.02 -1.14 -11.84
C ARG A 6 -9.69 -0.50 -11.49
N LEU A 7 -9.09 0.20 -12.47
CA LEU A 7 -7.78 0.82 -12.38
C LEU A 7 -7.90 2.30 -12.73
N LEU A 8 -7.47 3.17 -11.82
CA LEU A 8 -7.37 4.60 -12.06
C LEU A 8 -5.89 4.95 -12.17
N PHE A 9 -5.45 5.31 -13.38
CA PHE A 9 -4.07 5.69 -13.66
C PHE A 9 -3.86 7.19 -13.45
N HIS A 10 -2.76 7.50 -12.78
CA HIS A 10 -2.22 8.84 -12.56
C HIS A 10 -0.90 8.90 -13.31
N PRO A 11 -0.91 9.25 -14.60
CA PRO A 11 0.32 9.35 -15.38
C PRO A 11 1.19 10.51 -14.89
N PRO A 12 2.51 10.46 -15.09
CA PRO A 12 3.40 11.53 -14.69
C PRO A 12 3.00 12.85 -15.36
N THR A 13 2.96 13.93 -14.58
CA THR A 13 2.63 15.27 -15.10
C THR A 13 3.86 16.01 -15.66
N GLY A 14 5.04 15.42 -15.52
CA GLY A 14 6.31 15.91 -16.02
C GLY A 14 7.45 14.93 -15.74
N ARG A 15 8.68 15.31 -16.07
CA ARG A 15 9.87 14.57 -15.60
C ARG A 15 10.08 14.83 -14.11
N GLY A 16 10.57 13.83 -13.39
CA GLY A 16 10.85 13.96 -11.97
C GLY A 16 11.66 12.79 -11.42
N PRO A 17 11.97 12.82 -10.12
CA PRO A 17 12.81 11.81 -9.47
C PRO A 17 12.22 10.38 -9.52
N LEU A 18 10.93 10.23 -9.78
CA LEU A 18 10.26 8.93 -9.88
C LEU A 18 10.07 8.45 -11.33
N ALA A 19 10.76 9.04 -12.30
CA ALA A 19 10.70 8.60 -13.70
C ALA A 19 10.98 7.08 -13.83
N GLY A 20 10.13 6.39 -14.59
CA GLY A 20 10.23 4.94 -14.79
C GLY A 20 9.71 4.08 -13.62
N ARG A 21 9.08 4.69 -12.60
CA ARG A 21 8.51 3.97 -11.45
C ARG A 21 6.99 3.99 -11.47
N CYS A 22 6.38 2.97 -10.89
CA CYS A 22 4.94 2.89 -10.71
C CYS A 22 4.62 2.42 -9.30
N LEU A 23 3.74 3.12 -8.59
CA LEU A 23 3.18 2.69 -7.31
C LEU A 23 1.73 2.24 -7.50
N VAL A 24 1.47 0.94 -7.28
CA VAL A 24 0.12 0.37 -7.30
C VAL A 24 -0.43 0.29 -5.88
N LEU A 25 -1.60 0.90 -5.67
CA LEU A 25 -2.25 1.07 -4.38
C LEU A 25 -3.61 0.40 -4.34
N TRP A 26 -3.79 -0.54 -3.41
CA TRP A 26 -5.10 -1.12 -3.10
C TRP A 26 -5.75 -0.50 -1.86
N HIS A 27 -7.07 -0.42 -1.87
CA HIS A 27 -7.85 0.12 -0.76
C HIS A 27 -8.04 -0.84 0.42
N GLY A 28 -8.47 -0.29 1.57
CA GLY A 28 -8.86 -1.10 2.73
C GLY A 28 -10.24 -1.74 2.58
N ALA A 29 -10.52 -2.76 3.40
CA ALA A 29 -11.76 -3.55 3.37
C ALA A 29 -13.05 -2.72 3.38
N GLY A 30 -13.09 -1.65 4.16
CA GLY A 30 -14.25 -0.77 4.31
C GLY A 30 -14.34 0.38 3.30
N GLY A 31 -13.28 0.63 2.53
CA GLY A 31 -13.24 1.74 1.57
C GLY A 31 -13.21 1.28 0.12
N ASP A 32 -12.79 2.21 -0.73
CA ASP A 32 -12.67 2.05 -2.18
C ASP A 32 -11.46 2.90 -2.67
N VAL A 33 -11.24 2.96 -3.98
CA VAL A 33 -10.13 3.69 -4.62
C VAL A 33 -10.06 5.17 -4.24
N ASP A 34 -11.16 5.79 -3.81
CA ASP A 34 -11.24 7.23 -3.49
C ASP A 34 -10.96 7.56 -2.03
N GLN A 35 -10.41 6.61 -1.27
CA GLN A 35 -9.83 6.93 0.03
C GLN A 35 -8.80 8.05 -0.13
N VAL A 36 -8.99 9.13 0.63
CA VAL A 36 -8.23 10.40 0.49
C VAL A 36 -6.72 10.21 0.49
N HIS A 37 -6.20 9.28 1.31
CA HIS A 37 -4.77 8.96 1.33
C HIS A 37 -4.29 8.28 0.05
N LEU A 38 -5.10 7.41 -0.57
CA LEU A 38 -4.73 6.76 -1.83
C LEU A 38 -4.70 7.77 -2.97
N VAL A 39 -5.68 8.67 -3.00
CA VAL A 39 -5.77 9.76 -3.99
C VAL A 39 -4.53 10.64 -3.89
N ALA A 40 -4.28 11.20 -2.71
CA ALA A 40 -3.16 12.11 -2.49
C ALA A 40 -1.80 11.46 -2.80
N VAL A 41 -1.60 10.19 -2.42
CA VAL A 41 -0.35 9.48 -2.73
C VAL A 41 -0.21 9.26 -4.24
N ALA A 42 -1.26 8.82 -4.94
CA ALA A 42 -1.19 8.59 -6.37
C ALA A 42 -0.93 9.89 -7.16
N ASP A 43 -1.62 10.97 -6.79
CA ASP A 43 -1.43 12.30 -7.38
C ASP A 43 0.00 12.80 -7.15
N ALA A 44 0.54 12.63 -5.94
CA ALA A 44 1.90 13.08 -5.61
C ALA A 44 2.98 12.26 -6.31
N VAL A 45 2.79 10.95 -6.48
CA VAL A 45 3.69 10.11 -7.29
C VAL A 45 3.71 10.59 -8.74
N ALA A 46 2.54 10.92 -9.31
CA ALA A 46 2.42 11.49 -10.64
C ALA A 46 3.11 12.85 -10.77
N ALA A 47 2.93 13.74 -9.78
CA ALA A 47 3.60 15.03 -9.73
C ALA A 47 5.14 14.91 -9.62
N ALA A 48 5.64 13.84 -8.98
CA ALA A 48 7.07 13.54 -8.87
C ALA A 48 7.62 12.76 -10.10
N GLY A 49 6.84 12.62 -11.17
CA GLY A 49 7.24 12.03 -12.44
C GLY A 49 7.15 10.50 -12.53
N GLY A 50 6.49 9.84 -11.57
CA GLY A 50 6.17 8.42 -11.61
C GLY A 50 4.73 8.15 -12.06
N HIS A 51 4.34 6.88 -12.09
CA HIS A 51 2.94 6.46 -12.27
C HIS A 51 2.29 6.12 -10.93
N GLY A 52 1.21 6.80 -10.57
CA GLY A 52 0.32 6.35 -9.50
C GLY A 52 -0.78 5.47 -10.07
N VAL A 53 -1.10 4.34 -9.44
CA VAL A 53 -2.24 3.51 -9.83
C VAL A 53 -3.07 3.18 -8.60
N ARG A 54 -4.35 3.56 -8.63
CA ARG A 54 -5.33 3.16 -7.60
C ARG A 54 -6.15 2.00 -8.13
N ALA A 55 -6.17 0.89 -7.41
CA ALA A 55 -6.79 -0.35 -7.83
C ALA A 55 -7.96 -0.73 -6.93
N ARG A 56 -9.12 -0.99 -7.55
CA ARG A 56 -10.34 -1.46 -6.91
C ARG A 56 -10.33 -2.98 -6.83
N PHE A 57 -10.76 -3.55 -5.70
CA PHE A 57 -10.98 -4.99 -5.58
C PHE A 57 -12.31 -5.43 -6.18
N GLY A 58 -12.38 -6.70 -6.61
CA GLY A 58 -13.52 -7.28 -7.33
C GLY A 58 -14.84 -7.17 -6.58
N TYR A 59 -14.84 -7.41 -5.27
CA TYR A 59 -16.06 -7.26 -4.46
C TYR A 59 -16.68 -5.86 -4.54
N ARG A 60 -15.89 -4.78 -4.69
CA ARG A 60 -16.42 -3.42 -4.88
C ARG A 60 -17.02 -3.23 -6.25
N MET A 61 -16.36 -3.76 -7.29
CA MET A 61 -16.92 -3.75 -8.65
C MET A 61 -18.24 -4.53 -8.72
N ALA A 62 -18.37 -5.59 -7.93
CA ALA A 62 -19.61 -6.36 -7.77
C ALA A 62 -20.65 -5.70 -6.82
N GLY A 63 -20.42 -4.45 -6.39
CA GLY A 63 -21.34 -3.72 -5.51
C GLY A 63 -21.42 -4.24 -4.07
N ARG A 64 -20.52 -5.14 -3.65
CA ARG A 64 -20.54 -5.78 -2.33
C ARG A 64 -19.85 -4.91 -1.28
N ARG A 65 -20.35 -5.00 -0.04
CA ARG A 65 -19.76 -4.30 1.12
C ARG A 65 -18.63 -5.06 1.79
N ALA A 66 -18.80 -6.36 1.95
CA ALA A 66 -17.84 -7.22 2.64
C ALA A 66 -16.70 -7.61 1.70
N PRO A 67 -15.44 -7.59 2.17
CA PRO A 67 -14.31 -8.01 1.37
C PRO A 67 -14.37 -9.51 1.05
N GLU A 68 -13.75 -9.87 -0.06
CA GLU A 68 -13.48 -11.27 -0.40
C GLU A 68 -12.45 -11.89 0.55
N ARG A 69 -12.33 -13.23 0.49
CA ARG A 69 -11.24 -13.93 1.19
C ARG A 69 -9.91 -13.62 0.50
N MET A 70 -8.83 -13.73 1.28
CA MET A 70 -7.48 -13.39 0.82
C MET A 70 -7.08 -14.02 -0.52
N PRO A 71 -7.36 -15.30 -0.82
CA PRO A 71 -6.99 -15.88 -2.12
C PRO A 71 -7.64 -15.17 -3.32
N ALA A 72 -8.91 -14.78 -3.20
CA ALA A 72 -9.62 -14.06 -4.26
C ALA A 72 -9.12 -12.61 -4.40
N LEU A 73 -8.81 -11.95 -3.28
CA LEU A 73 -8.18 -10.62 -3.31
C LEU A 73 -6.81 -10.65 -4.00
N MET A 74 -5.99 -11.66 -3.72
CA MET A 74 -4.69 -11.84 -4.39
C MET A 74 -4.85 -12.18 -5.87
N ALA A 75 -5.79 -13.05 -6.24
CA ALA A 75 -6.06 -13.37 -7.65
C ALA A 75 -6.43 -12.10 -8.44
N HIS A 76 -7.36 -11.29 -7.92
CA HIS A 76 -7.71 -10.02 -8.54
C HIS A 76 -6.52 -9.06 -8.60
N ALA A 77 -5.70 -8.99 -7.54
CA ALA A 77 -4.53 -8.12 -7.54
C ALA A 77 -3.48 -8.54 -8.59
N ARG A 78 -3.35 -9.84 -8.91
CA ARG A 78 -2.52 -10.30 -10.03
C ARG A 78 -3.03 -9.85 -11.38
N GLU A 79 -4.33 -9.91 -11.61
CA GLU A 79 -4.94 -9.39 -12.84
C GLU A 79 -4.73 -7.87 -12.98
N THR A 80 -4.77 -7.14 -11.85
CA THR A 80 -4.39 -5.73 -11.82
C THR A 80 -2.94 -5.54 -12.26
N LEU A 81 -2.00 -6.32 -11.70
CA LEU A 81 -0.59 -6.21 -12.04
C LEU A 81 -0.29 -6.58 -13.49
N ALA A 82 -0.96 -7.60 -14.04
CA ALA A 82 -0.84 -7.97 -15.45
C ALA A 82 -1.23 -6.79 -16.38
N GLU A 83 -2.35 -6.12 -16.09
CA GLU A 83 -2.78 -4.95 -16.87
C GLU A 83 -1.85 -3.74 -16.70
N VAL A 84 -1.35 -3.49 -15.49
CA VAL A 84 -0.38 -2.41 -15.25
C VAL A 84 0.92 -2.67 -16.03
N ARG A 85 1.45 -3.90 -16.01
CA ARG A 85 2.65 -4.29 -16.77
C ARG A 85 2.41 -4.19 -18.27
N ALA A 86 1.27 -4.66 -18.77
CA ALA A 86 0.91 -4.54 -20.19
C ALA A 86 0.84 -3.07 -20.65
N LYS A 87 0.40 -2.16 -19.78
CA LYS A 87 0.28 -0.74 -20.11
C LYS A 87 1.59 0.05 -19.96
N LEU A 88 2.40 -0.26 -18.95
CA LEU A 88 3.57 0.56 -18.56
C LEU A 88 4.91 -0.07 -18.94
N GLY A 89 4.94 -1.32 -19.41
CA GLY A 89 6.18 -2.00 -19.80
C GLY A 89 7.14 -2.20 -18.63
N GLU A 90 8.39 -1.81 -18.82
CA GLU A 90 9.53 -1.99 -17.90
C GLU A 90 9.51 -1.09 -16.66
N ALA A 91 8.36 -0.50 -16.30
CA ALA A 91 8.26 0.34 -15.11
C ALA A 91 8.56 -0.48 -13.83
N SER A 92 9.42 0.06 -12.97
CA SER A 92 9.74 -0.56 -11.68
C SER A 92 8.53 -0.45 -10.75
N LEU A 93 7.94 -1.59 -10.38
CA LEU A 93 6.70 -1.65 -9.62
C LEU A 93 6.92 -1.64 -8.10
N PHE A 94 6.41 -0.63 -7.45
CA PHE A 94 6.19 -0.59 -6.01
C PHE A 94 4.74 -0.99 -5.72
N LEU A 95 4.53 -1.81 -4.71
CA LEU A 95 3.21 -2.30 -4.34
C LEU A 95 2.82 -1.77 -2.97
N GLY A 96 1.56 -1.44 -2.78
CA GLY A 96 1.14 -0.92 -1.49
C GLY A 96 -0.34 -0.80 -1.32
N GLY A 97 -0.73 -0.20 -0.22
CA GLY A 97 -2.13 0.09 0.00
C GLY A 97 -2.48 0.28 1.45
N ARG A 98 -3.76 0.50 1.65
CA ARG A 98 -4.33 0.80 2.96
C ARG A 98 -4.82 -0.45 3.65
N SER A 99 -4.34 -0.70 4.87
CA SER A 99 -4.78 -1.81 5.71
C SER A 99 -4.77 -3.15 4.94
N MET A 100 -5.94 -3.73 4.66
CA MET A 100 -6.11 -4.93 3.85
C MET A 100 -5.35 -4.87 2.51
N GLY A 101 -5.37 -3.72 1.81
CA GLY A 101 -4.65 -3.55 0.54
C GLY A 101 -3.14 -3.70 0.69
N GLY A 102 -2.56 -3.13 1.76
CA GLY A 102 -1.15 -3.33 2.10
C GLY A 102 -0.81 -4.78 2.45
N ARG A 103 -1.71 -5.48 3.14
CA ARG A 103 -1.57 -6.92 3.38
C ARG A 103 -1.56 -7.71 2.07
N VAL A 104 -2.49 -7.45 1.16
CA VAL A 104 -2.53 -8.10 -0.17
C VAL A 104 -1.21 -7.85 -0.90
N ALA A 105 -0.74 -6.60 -0.97
CA ALA A 105 0.54 -6.25 -1.60
C ALA A 105 1.73 -7.04 -1.03
N SER A 106 1.86 -7.15 0.29
CA SER A 106 2.93 -7.93 0.92
C SER A 106 2.84 -9.44 0.66
N MET A 107 1.62 -9.98 0.58
CA MET A 107 1.41 -11.40 0.31
C MET A 107 1.67 -11.73 -1.16
N LEU A 108 1.38 -10.82 -2.09
CA LEU A 108 1.77 -10.96 -3.50
C LEU A 108 3.28 -11.02 -3.64
N ALA A 109 4.00 -10.10 -2.99
CA ALA A 109 5.47 -10.10 -3.01
C ALA A 109 6.03 -11.41 -2.44
N ALA A 110 5.45 -11.92 -1.35
CA ALA A 110 5.87 -13.18 -0.74
C ALA A 110 5.55 -14.41 -1.60
N ASP A 111 4.54 -14.30 -2.46
CA ASP A 111 4.11 -15.32 -3.41
C ASP A 111 4.75 -15.12 -4.80
N GLY A 112 5.91 -14.45 -4.84
CA GLY A 112 6.78 -14.34 -6.01
C GLY A 112 6.47 -13.22 -6.98
N GLU A 113 5.52 -12.31 -6.70
CA GLU A 113 5.30 -11.15 -7.57
C GLU A 113 6.50 -10.19 -7.50
N PRO A 114 7.16 -9.90 -8.65
CA PRO A 114 8.28 -8.95 -8.67
C PRO A 114 7.82 -7.56 -8.22
N THR A 115 8.52 -6.99 -7.24
CA THR A 115 8.33 -5.63 -6.76
C THR A 115 9.65 -5.02 -6.30
N ALA A 116 9.81 -3.71 -6.46
CA ALA A 116 10.95 -2.94 -5.98
C ALA A 116 10.80 -2.47 -4.53
N GLY A 117 9.61 -2.59 -3.93
CA GLY A 117 9.37 -2.18 -2.55
C GLY A 117 7.90 -2.13 -2.17
N LEU A 118 7.65 -2.10 -0.87
CA LEU A 118 6.31 -2.16 -0.28
C LEU A 118 5.94 -0.88 0.48
N VAL A 119 4.73 -0.36 0.28
CA VAL A 119 4.21 0.83 0.97
C VAL A 119 2.93 0.49 1.74
N PHE A 120 2.97 0.59 3.06
CA PHE A 120 1.85 0.25 3.93
C PHE A 120 1.24 1.49 4.58
N LEU A 121 0.01 1.81 4.20
CA LEU A 121 -0.79 2.84 4.86
C LEU A 121 -1.62 2.17 5.98
N ALA A 122 -1.16 2.25 7.23
CA ALA A 122 -1.72 1.53 8.37
C ALA A 122 -1.76 0.00 8.18
N TYR A 123 -0.63 -0.69 8.29
CA TYR A 123 -0.58 -2.16 8.13
C TYR A 123 -1.37 -2.85 9.25
N PRO A 124 -2.28 -3.80 8.96
CA PRO A 124 -3.08 -4.46 9.98
C PRO A 124 -2.32 -5.68 10.51
N LEU A 125 -1.34 -5.43 11.39
CA LEU A 125 -0.40 -6.44 11.92
C LEU A 125 -1.12 -7.66 12.50
N HIS A 126 -2.28 -7.46 13.12
CA HIS A 126 -3.12 -8.56 13.58
C HIS A 126 -4.61 -8.28 13.31
N PRO A 127 -5.48 -9.31 13.33
CA PRO A 127 -6.92 -9.09 13.35
C PRO A 127 -7.34 -8.33 14.62
N ALA A 128 -8.47 -7.61 14.56
CA ALA A 128 -9.00 -6.90 15.72
C ALA A 128 -9.11 -7.83 16.94
N LYS A 129 -8.58 -7.37 18.08
CA LYS A 129 -8.57 -8.08 19.37
C LYS A 129 -7.82 -9.43 19.38
N GLN A 130 -6.98 -9.71 18.39
CA GLN A 130 -6.22 -10.97 18.28
C GLN A 130 -4.72 -10.73 18.17
N GLU A 131 -4.13 -10.03 19.14
CA GLU A 131 -2.72 -9.59 19.11
C GLU A 131 -1.70 -10.75 19.07
N SER A 132 -2.10 -11.95 19.48
CA SER A 132 -1.27 -13.16 19.37
C SER A 132 -1.20 -13.75 17.96
N LYS A 133 -2.05 -13.30 17.03
CA LYS A 133 -2.12 -13.79 15.65
C LYS A 133 -1.55 -12.76 14.68
N LEU A 134 -0.24 -12.59 14.75
CA LEU A 134 0.50 -11.68 13.88
C LEU A 134 0.45 -12.15 12.42
N ARG A 135 0.46 -11.18 11.51
CA ARG A 135 0.44 -11.33 10.05
C ARG A 135 1.77 -10.83 9.49
N ASP A 136 2.86 -11.29 10.06
CA ASP A 136 4.23 -10.83 9.84
C ASP A 136 5.16 -11.92 9.30
N ALA A 137 4.82 -13.19 9.52
CA ALA A 137 5.66 -14.32 9.15
C ALA A 137 6.19 -14.27 7.70
N HIS A 138 5.34 -13.89 6.75
CA HIS A 138 5.72 -13.79 5.33
C HIS A 138 6.61 -12.57 5.03
N LEU A 139 6.60 -11.54 5.88
CA LEU A 139 7.41 -10.34 5.69
C LEU A 139 8.90 -10.63 5.86
N TYR A 140 9.25 -11.59 6.70
CA TYR A 140 10.65 -11.83 7.06
C TYR A 140 11.51 -12.41 5.92
N GLY A 141 10.87 -13.09 4.96
CA GLY A 141 11.53 -13.66 3.78
C GLY A 141 11.61 -12.72 2.57
N LEU A 142 11.11 -11.48 2.70
CA LEU A 142 11.10 -10.51 1.61
C LEU A 142 12.36 -9.64 1.63
N GLU A 143 13.13 -9.66 0.54
CA GLU A 143 14.38 -8.88 0.44
C GLU A 143 14.17 -7.43 -0.03
N VAL A 144 12.92 -7.02 -0.26
CA VAL A 144 12.58 -5.68 -0.75
C VAL A 144 12.41 -4.68 0.40
N PRO A 145 12.72 -3.38 0.19
CA PRO A 145 12.49 -2.36 1.20
C PRO A 145 10.99 -2.14 1.44
N MET A 146 10.63 -1.79 2.68
CA MET A 146 9.25 -1.62 3.15
C MET A 146 9.09 -0.31 3.92
N LEU A 147 8.05 0.45 3.58
CA LEU A 147 7.63 1.64 4.30
C LEU A 147 6.35 1.37 5.09
N PHE A 148 6.42 1.55 6.40
CA PHE A 148 5.26 1.53 7.30
C PHE A 148 4.89 2.96 7.66
N LEU A 149 3.69 3.40 7.31
CA LEU A 149 3.13 4.68 7.76
C LEU A 149 2.03 4.39 8.77
N GLN A 150 2.36 4.54 10.05
CA GLN A 150 1.63 3.88 11.13
C GLN A 150 1.23 4.86 12.24
N GLY A 151 -0.01 4.78 12.71
CA GLY A 151 -0.48 5.61 13.82
C GLY A 151 -0.04 5.07 15.17
N THR A 152 0.36 5.94 16.11
CA THR A 152 0.78 5.51 17.47
C THR A 152 -0.38 4.94 18.30
N LYS A 153 -1.63 5.26 17.94
CA LYS A 153 -2.87 4.74 18.56
C LYS A 153 -3.57 3.68 17.70
N ASP A 154 -2.88 3.08 16.73
CA ASP A 154 -3.47 2.04 15.89
C ASP A 154 -3.68 0.73 16.68
N ALA A 155 -4.95 0.37 16.90
CA ALA A 155 -5.33 -0.84 17.63
C ALA A 155 -5.08 -2.16 16.88
N LEU A 156 -4.69 -2.13 15.60
CA LEU A 156 -4.33 -3.31 14.80
C LEU A 156 -2.82 -3.50 14.64
N ALA A 157 -2.02 -2.53 15.09
CA ALA A 157 -0.57 -2.54 15.01
C ALA A 157 0.01 -1.54 16.02
N ARG A 158 -0.29 -1.74 17.32
CA ARG A 158 0.21 -0.88 18.38
C ARG A 158 1.74 -0.86 18.37
N GLN A 159 2.34 0.27 18.72
CA GLN A 159 3.80 0.43 18.65
C GLN A 159 4.56 -0.66 19.41
N ALA A 160 4.09 -1.05 20.60
CA ALA A 160 4.72 -2.09 21.42
C ALA A 160 4.79 -3.48 20.76
N ILE A 161 3.94 -3.78 19.78
CA ILE A 161 3.92 -5.06 19.06
C ILE A 161 4.47 -4.94 17.63
N LEU A 162 4.37 -3.77 17.00
CA LEU A 162 4.97 -3.55 15.69
C LEU A 162 6.49 -3.33 15.78
N GLN A 163 6.99 -2.67 16.83
CA GLN A 163 8.42 -2.38 16.95
C GLN A 163 9.30 -3.65 16.88
N PRO A 164 9.01 -4.75 17.60
CA PRO A 164 9.79 -5.99 17.46
C PRO A 164 9.78 -6.59 16.05
N VAL A 165 8.69 -6.39 15.29
CA VAL A 165 8.59 -6.83 13.89
C VAL A 165 9.50 -5.97 13.00
N LEU A 166 9.50 -4.65 13.20
CA LEU A 166 10.39 -3.73 12.50
C LEU A 166 11.86 -4.04 12.79
N ASP A 167 12.20 -4.28 14.06
CA ASP A 167 13.57 -4.61 14.47
C ASP A 167 14.05 -5.90 13.79
N ARG A 168 13.18 -6.91 13.69
CA ARG A 168 13.48 -8.16 12.98
C ARG A 168 13.59 -8.00 11.47
N LEU A 169 12.83 -7.09 10.87
CA LEU A 169 12.97 -6.75 9.44
C LEU A 169 14.27 -5.98 9.17
N GLY A 170 14.77 -5.26 10.18
CA GLY A 170 16.04 -4.56 10.17
C GLY A 170 16.06 -3.43 9.13
N PRO A 171 17.16 -3.25 8.37
CA PRO A 171 17.32 -2.12 7.44
C PRO A 171 16.31 -2.12 6.29
N ARG A 172 15.61 -3.24 6.06
CA ARG A 172 14.53 -3.34 5.06
C ARG A 172 13.30 -2.54 5.48
N ALA A 173 13.07 -2.32 6.78
CA ALA A 173 11.90 -1.61 7.28
C ALA A 173 12.22 -0.15 7.61
N THR A 174 11.44 0.77 7.06
CA THR A 174 11.35 2.17 7.49
C THR A 174 9.96 2.41 8.07
N CYS A 175 9.87 2.99 9.26
CA CYS A 175 8.57 3.30 9.88
C CYS A 175 8.45 4.80 10.17
N VAL A 176 7.39 5.42 9.65
CA VAL A 176 6.96 6.77 9.98
C VAL A 176 5.79 6.67 10.95
N TRP A 177 5.99 7.16 12.17
CA TRP A 177 4.96 7.20 13.20
C TRP A 177 4.15 8.49 13.12
N TYR A 178 2.82 8.35 13.07
CA TYR A 178 1.88 9.46 13.16
C TYR A 178 1.30 9.54 14.58
N GLU A 179 1.76 10.54 15.32
CA GLU A 179 1.38 10.74 16.71
C GLU A 179 -0.14 10.95 16.86
N GLY A 180 -0.75 10.23 17.81
CA GLY A 180 -2.17 10.31 18.10
C GLY A 180 -3.11 9.71 17.04
N ALA A 181 -2.60 9.24 15.89
CA ALA A 181 -3.42 8.66 14.83
C ALA A 181 -3.83 7.21 15.16
N ASP A 182 -5.08 6.88 14.86
CA ASP A 182 -5.62 5.52 14.95
C ASP A 182 -5.49 4.78 13.60
N HIS A 183 -6.07 3.57 13.51
CA HIS A 183 -6.05 2.79 12.28
C HIS A 183 -6.71 3.51 11.10
N SER A 184 -7.70 4.38 11.35
CA SER A 184 -8.38 5.16 10.31
C SER A 184 -7.50 6.24 9.72
N GLN A 185 -6.48 6.70 10.46
CA GLN A 185 -5.55 7.78 10.09
C GLN A 185 -6.26 9.06 9.60
N THR A 186 -7.55 9.23 9.92
CA THR A 186 -8.36 10.39 9.47
C THR A 186 -7.83 11.73 9.96
N ARG A 187 -7.03 11.72 11.04
CA ARG A 187 -6.36 12.91 11.59
C ARG A 187 -5.01 13.23 10.93
N VAL A 188 -4.54 12.39 10.01
CA VAL A 188 -3.29 12.61 9.28
C VAL A 188 -3.65 13.22 7.94
N ALA A 189 -3.13 14.43 7.69
CA ALA A 189 -3.33 15.15 6.44
C ALA A 189 -2.87 14.29 5.24
N PRO A 190 -3.69 14.14 4.18
CA PRO A 190 -3.31 13.35 3.02
C PRO A 190 -2.02 13.79 2.35
N GLU A 191 -1.73 15.08 2.34
CA GLU A 191 -0.51 15.68 1.80
C GLU A 191 0.73 15.23 2.59
N ARG A 192 0.58 15.06 3.91
CA ARG A 192 1.66 14.54 4.75
C ARG A 192 1.97 13.07 4.39
N VAL A 193 0.93 12.24 4.26
CA VAL A 193 1.10 10.84 3.85
C VAL A 193 1.75 10.75 2.48
N ALA A 194 1.30 11.58 1.53
CA ALA A 194 1.86 11.67 0.20
C ALA A 194 3.34 12.09 0.20
N ALA A 195 3.71 13.10 0.98
CA ALA A 195 5.08 13.58 1.10
C ALA A 195 6.02 12.51 1.67
N ASP A 196 5.60 11.80 2.73
CA ASP A 196 6.39 10.72 3.33
C ASP A 196 6.61 9.56 2.34
N VAL A 197 5.59 9.21 1.55
CA VAL A 197 5.70 8.16 0.51
C VAL A 197 6.64 8.60 -0.63
N VAL A 198 6.47 9.81 -1.18
CA VAL A 198 7.32 10.32 -2.27
C VAL A 198 8.77 10.46 -1.82
N GLY A 199 9.00 10.98 -0.61
CA GLY A 199 10.33 11.09 -0.02
C GLY A 199 11.01 9.73 0.11
N TRP A 200 10.29 8.73 0.62
CA TRP A 200 10.82 7.37 0.72
C TRP A 200 11.08 6.75 -0.64
N LEU A 201 10.15 6.84 -1.60
CA LEU A 201 10.35 6.33 -2.96
C LEU A 201 11.59 6.95 -3.61
N THR A 202 11.78 8.26 -3.47
CA THR A 202 12.95 8.97 -4.03
C THR A 202 14.27 8.52 -3.39
N SER A 203 14.26 8.13 -2.12
CA SER A 203 15.46 7.67 -1.41
C SER A 203 15.94 6.27 -1.80
N ARG A 204 15.13 5.49 -2.51
CA ARG A 204 15.50 4.16 -2.99
C ARG A 204 16.06 4.31 -4.38
N SER A 205 17.37 4.18 -4.57
CA SER A 205 18.02 4.15 -5.88
C SER A 205 17.73 2.83 -6.58
#